data_AF-A0A395MJN7-F1
#
_entry.id   AF-A0A395MJN7-F1
#
_cell.length_a   1.000
_cell.length_b   1.000
_cell.length_c   1.000
_cell.angle_alpha   90.00
_cell.angle_beta   90.00
_cell.angle_gamma   90.00
#
_symmetry.space_group_name_H-M   'P 1'
#
loop_
_entity.id
_entity.type
_entity.pdbx_description
1 polymer ?
#
loop_
_entity_poly.entity_id
_entity_poly.type
_entity_poly.pdbx_seq_one_letter_code
_entity_poly.pdbx_strand_id
1 'polypeptide(L)'
;MQTKTFLAALLALLPTVQAFKFTGPDPLVDLDFRKEITITWTGDVGKDIPHKFDLEWYSEPDKFHTIGAEITHNVADVFLSDGQYKLKVSKNTKEMLRPFADKLATDKLFSFRAILKGGDTDVTYYSQNYTVVGLH
;
A
#
# COMPACT_ATOMS: atom_id res chain seq x y z
N MET A 1 48.65 -0.55 -42.85
CA MET A 1 47.86 -1.39 -41.93
C MET A 1 46.87 -0.50 -41.20
N GLN A 2 45.58 -0.61 -41.52
CA GLN A 2 44.51 0.07 -40.76
C GLN A 2 44.04 -0.88 -39.65
N THR A 3 44.21 -0.50 -38.39
CA THR A 3 43.52 -1.11 -37.26
C THR A 3 42.33 -0.24 -36.90
N LYS A 4 41.13 -0.68 -37.29
CA LYS A 4 39.87 -0.06 -36.85
C LYS A 4 39.57 -0.54 -35.43
N THR A 5 39.79 0.32 -34.45
CA THR A 5 39.35 0.07 -33.07
C THR A 5 37.85 0.34 -32.97
N PHE A 6 37.03 -0.69 -33.13
CA PHE A 6 35.63 -0.64 -32.73
C PHE A 6 35.53 -1.08 -31.27
N LEU A 7 35.63 -0.12 -30.35
CA LEU A 7 35.18 -0.30 -28.97
C LEU A 7 33.65 -0.27 -28.97
N ALA A 8 33.04 -1.45 -29.03
CA ALA A 8 31.63 -1.63 -28.75
C ALA A 8 31.36 -1.24 -27.30
N ALA A 9 30.75 -0.07 -27.08
CA ALA A 9 30.16 0.28 -25.80
C ALA A 9 28.94 -0.63 -25.59
N LEU A 10 29.15 -1.80 -24.99
CA LEU A 10 28.08 -2.61 -24.45
C LEU A 10 27.68 -2.00 -23.11
N LEU A 11 26.90 -0.91 -23.15
CA LEU A 11 26.14 -0.45 -22.00
C LEU A 11 25.14 -1.56 -21.68
N ALA A 12 25.53 -2.44 -20.76
CA ALA A 12 24.61 -3.40 -20.16
C ALA A 12 23.44 -2.60 -19.57
N LEU A 13 22.28 -2.70 -20.23
CA LEU A 13 21.00 -2.33 -19.66
C LEU A 13 20.73 -3.32 -18.53
N LEU A 14 21.36 -3.10 -17.37
CA LEU A 14 20.92 -3.76 -16.15
C LEU A 14 19.46 -3.34 -15.97
N PRO A 15 18.50 -4.28 -15.87
CA PRO A 15 17.16 -3.91 -15.47
C PRO A 15 17.30 -3.25 -14.10
N THR A 16 17.03 -1.95 -14.05
CA THR A 16 16.86 -1.24 -12.79
C THR A 16 15.67 -1.92 -12.13
N VAL A 17 15.93 -2.84 -11.20
CA VAL A 17 14.90 -3.39 -10.32
C VAL A 17 14.30 -2.17 -9.63
N GLN A 18 13.10 -1.79 -10.04
CA GLN A 18 12.42 -0.63 -9.49
C GLN A 18 12.19 -0.92 -8.01
N ALA A 19 12.71 -0.10 -7.12
CA ALA A 19 12.52 -0.26 -5.69
C ALA A 19 11.02 -0.28 -5.35
N PHE A 20 10.62 -1.14 -4.41
CA PHE A 20 9.24 -1.22 -3.95
C PHE A 20 8.67 0.14 -3.56
N LYS A 21 7.46 0.42 -4.07
CA LYS A 21 6.68 1.62 -3.77
C LYS A 21 5.24 1.24 -3.53
N PHE A 22 4.78 1.44 -2.29
CA PHE A 22 3.38 1.35 -1.94
C PHE A 22 2.64 2.60 -2.43
N THR A 23 1.58 2.43 -3.22
CA THR A 23 0.79 3.54 -3.77
C THR A 23 -0.57 3.68 -3.10
N GLY A 24 -1.15 2.59 -2.58
CA GLY A 24 -2.47 2.60 -1.95
C GLY A 24 -3.61 2.71 -2.98
N PRO A 25 -4.82 3.11 -2.56
CA PRO A 25 -5.91 3.50 -3.46
C PRO A 25 -5.63 4.75 -4.29
N ASP A 26 -6.48 5.00 -5.29
CA ASP A 26 -6.41 6.22 -6.10
C ASP A 26 -6.56 7.45 -5.20
N PRO A 27 -5.55 8.34 -5.15
CA PRO A 27 -5.55 9.49 -4.29
C PRO A 27 -6.59 10.57 -4.61
N LEU A 28 -7.15 10.52 -5.82
CA LEU A 28 -8.12 11.48 -6.34
C LEU A 28 -9.57 11.09 -6.04
N VAL A 29 -9.81 9.92 -5.45
CA VAL A 29 -11.15 9.37 -5.23
C VAL A 29 -11.37 9.12 -3.74
N ASP A 30 -12.56 9.52 -3.26
CA ASP A 30 -12.98 9.20 -1.89
C ASP A 30 -13.17 7.69 -1.72
N LEU A 31 -12.83 7.17 -0.54
CA LEU A 31 -13.03 5.76 -0.22
C LEU A 31 -14.48 5.49 0.12
N ASP A 32 -15.25 5.02 -0.87
CA ASP A 32 -16.62 4.56 -0.66
C ASP A 32 -16.65 3.15 -0.08
N PHE A 33 -16.89 3.06 1.22
CA PHE A 33 -16.90 1.79 1.96
C PHE A 33 -18.06 0.87 1.55
N ARG A 34 -19.01 1.31 0.73
CA ARG A 34 -20.05 0.45 0.14
C ARG A 34 -19.52 -0.36 -1.04
N LYS A 35 -18.38 0.03 -1.61
CA LYS A 35 -17.75 -0.59 -2.79
C LYS A 35 -16.48 -1.34 -2.40
N GLU A 36 -15.93 -2.09 -3.36
CA GLU A 36 -14.58 -2.62 -3.23
C GLU A 36 -13.55 -1.50 -3.43
N ILE A 37 -12.51 -1.51 -2.61
CA ILE A 37 -11.40 -0.57 -2.66
C ILE A 37 -10.21 -1.31 -3.27
N THR A 38 -9.61 -0.75 -4.31
CA THR A 38 -8.37 -1.31 -4.90
C THR A 38 -7.17 -0.63 -4.27
N ILE A 39 -6.23 -1.41 -3.74
CA ILE A 39 -5.00 -0.96 -3.09
C ILE A 39 -3.85 -1.43 -3.97
N THR A 40 -2.91 -0.55 -4.33
CA THR A 40 -1.87 -0.86 -5.32
C THR A 40 -0.45 -0.63 -4.80
N TRP A 41 0.52 -1.23 -5.49
CA TRP A 41 1.94 -1.00 -5.32
C TRP A 41 2.71 -1.31 -6.62
N THR A 42 3.96 -0.89 -6.68
CA THR A 42 4.84 -1.11 -7.83
C THR A 42 6.27 -1.44 -7.37
N GLY A 43 7.08 -1.95 -8.30
CA GLY A 43 8.46 -2.32 -8.03
C GLY A 43 8.60 -3.69 -7.38
N ASP A 44 9.83 -4.05 -7.08
CA ASP A 44 10.22 -5.29 -6.44
C ASP A 44 11.00 -4.99 -5.15
N VAL A 45 10.96 -5.94 -4.23
CA VAL A 45 11.89 -5.96 -3.10
C VAL A 45 13.08 -6.80 -3.53
N GLY A 46 14.29 -6.37 -3.19
CA GLY A 46 15.49 -7.13 -3.54
C GLY A 46 15.39 -8.59 -3.09
N LYS A 47 16.19 -9.47 -3.70
CA LYS A 47 16.12 -10.94 -3.52
C LYS A 47 16.19 -11.43 -2.07
N ASP A 48 16.69 -10.61 -1.16
CA ASP A 48 16.92 -10.95 0.25
C ASP A 48 15.76 -10.51 1.17
N ILE A 49 14.69 -9.91 0.61
CA ILE A 49 13.51 -9.46 1.36
C ILE A 49 12.31 -10.34 0.99
N PRO A 50 11.45 -10.75 1.95
CA PRO A 50 10.24 -11.49 1.63
C PRO A 50 9.35 -10.74 0.62
N HIS A 51 8.93 -11.41 -0.46
CA HIS A 51 8.00 -10.85 -1.45
C HIS A 51 6.54 -10.77 -0.95
N LYS A 52 6.36 -10.71 0.36
CA LYS A 52 5.10 -10.72 1.11
C LYS A 52 5.17 -9.59 2.14
N PHE A 53 4.04 -8.95 2.40
CA PHE A 53 3.94 -7.87 3.38
C PHE A 53 2.57 -7.93 4.07
N ASP A 54 2.51 -7.36 5.29
CA ASP A 54 1.24 -7.18 5.99
C ASP A 54 0.58 -5.90 5.48
N LEU A 55 -0.71 -5.98 5.22
CA LEU A 55 -1.51 -4.82 4.84
C LEU A 55 -2.43 -4.46 6.00
N GLU A 56 -2.40 -3.20 6.38
CA GLU A 56 -3.24 -2.67 7.45
C GLU A 56 -3.89 -1.36 7.01
N TRP A 57 -4.98 -1.02 7.68
CA TRP A 57 -5.51 0.34 7.67
C TRP A 57 -5.43 0.94 9.07
N TYR A 58 -5.31 2.27 9.11
CA TYR A 58 -5.37 3.05 10.33
C TYR A 58 -6.10 4.37 10.08
N SER A 59 -6.63 4.94 11.15
CA SER A 59 -7.34 6.19 11.14
C SER A 59 -7.21 6.92 12.47
N GLU A 60 -7.12 8.24 12.40
CA GLU A 60 -7.11 9.14 13.55
C GLU A 60 -8.29 10.11 13.42
N PRO A 61 -9.54 9.65 13.60
CA PRO A 61 -10.74 10.45 13.36
C PRO A 61 -10.84 11.70 14.24
N ASP A 62 -10.16 11.69 15.40
CA ASP A 62 -9.99 12.84 16.28
C ASP A 62 -8.70 12.70 17.12
N LYS A 63 -8.43 13.70 17.96
CA LYS A 63 -7.22 13.76 18.80
C LYS A 63 -7.17 12.75 19.96
N PHE A 64 -8.25 12.01 20.20
CA PHE A 64 -8.38 11.06 21.31
C PHE A 64 -8.41 9.61 20.84
N HIS A 65 -8.62 9.37 19.54
CA HIS A 65 -8.78 8.04 18.98
C HIS A 65 -7.79 7.79 17.85
N THR A 66 -6.97 6.76 18.02
CA THR A 66 -6.22 6.11 16.94
C THR A 66 -6.78 4.70 16.81
N ILE A 67 -7.34 4.37 15.66
CA ILE A 67 -7.99 3.09 15.40
C ILE A 67 -7.36 2.49 14.17
N GLY A 68 -7.00 1.20 14.22
CA GLY A 68 -6.47 0.49 13.07
C GLY A 68 -6.80 -0.98 13.15
N ALA A 69 -6.80 -1.64 12.01
CA ALA A 69 -6.87 -3.08 11.97
C ALA A 69 -6.05 -3.62 10.80
N GLU A 70 -5.51 -4.80 11.06
CA GLU A 70 -4.92 -5.62 10.03
C GLU A 70 -5.98 -6.03 8.99
N ILE A 71 -5.63 -5.88 7.72
CA ILE A 71 -6.44 -6.34 6.58
C ILE A 71 -6.04 -7.77 6.25
N THR A 72 -4.73 -8.04 6.22
CA THR A 72 -4.17 -9.38 6.05
C THR A 72 -2.79 -9.46 6.70
N HIS A 73 -2.57 -10.54 7.47
CA HIS A 73 -1.28 -10.92 8.05
C HIS A 73 -0.56 -11.85 7.11
N ASN A 74 0.72 -11.62 6.89
CA ASN A 74 1.69 -12.56 6.32
C ASN A 74 1.14 -13.38 5.17
N VAL A 75 0.25 -12.77 4.37
CA VAL A 75 -0.28 -13.33 3.14
C VAL A 75 -1.02 -14.66 3.37
N ALA A 76 -2.33 -14.68 3.13
CA ALA A 76 -2.82 -15.86 2.42
C ALA A 76 -2.19 -15.85 1.02
N ASP A 77 -2.35 -14.80 0.21
CA ASP A 77 -1.76 -14.74 -1.16
C ASP A 77 -1.41 -13.33 -1.73
N VAL A 78 -1.21 -12.27 -0.93
CA VAL A 78 -0.77 -10.96 -1.48
C VAL A 78 0.72 -10.96 -1.82
N PHE A 79 1.07 -11.26 -3.07
CA PHE A 79 2.45 -11.16 -3.55
C PHE A 79 2.75 -9.75 -4.04
N LEU A 80 3.98 -9.29 -3.84
CA LEU A 80 4.44 -8.05 -4.44
C LEU A 80 4.30 -8.03 -5.97
N SER A 81 4.40 -9.20 -6.61
CA SER A 81 4.21 -9.35 -8.06
C SER A 81 2.78 -9.10 -8.53
N ASP A 82 1.78 -9.17 -7.64
CA ASP A 82 0.37 -9.01 -8.04
C ASP A 82 0.02 -7.54 -8.30
N GLY A 83 0.78 -6.61 -7.71
CA GLY A 83 0.64 -5.15 -7.89
C GLY A 83 -0.65 -4.54 -7.33
N GLN A 84 -1.62 -5.35 -6.89
CA GLN A 84 -2.90 -4.88 -6.40
C GLN A 84 -3.59 -5.87 -5.43
N TYR A 85 -4.44 -5.32 -4.56
CA TYR A 85 -5.34 -6.04 -3.67
C TYR A 85 -6.73 -5.39 -3.69
N LYS A 86 -7.79 -6.20 -3.71
CA LYS A 86 -9.17 -5.72 -3.62
C LYS A 86 -9.71 -5.96 -2.21
N LEU A 87 -9.98 -4.86 -1.50
CA LEU A 87 -10.52 -4.87 -0.16
C LEU A 87 -12.04 -4.63 -0.21
N LYS A 88 -12.79 -5.54 0.40
CA LYS A 88 -14.18 -5.30 0.80
C LYS A 88 -14.24 -5.03 2.30
N VAL A 89 -14.63 -3.81 2.68
CA VAL A 89 -14.68 -3.43 4.09
C VAL A 89 -15.76 -4.22 4.83
N SER A 90 -15.38 -4.90 5.91
CA SER A 90 -16.27 -5.75 6.70
C SER A 90 -17.34 -4.94 7.43
N LYS A 91 -18.45 -5.59 7.80
CA LYS A 91 -19.51 -4.97 8.61
C LYS A 91 -18.96 -4.46 9.95
N ASN A 92 -18.12 -5.23 10.62
CA ASN A 92 -17.54 -4.87 11.91
C ASN A 92 -16.66 -3.61 11.81
N THR A 93 -15.82 -3.52 10.76
CA THR A 93 -15.01 -2.33 10.49
C THR A 93 -15.89 -1.09 10.28
N LYS A 94 -16.99 -1.23 9.52
CA LYS A 94 -17.94 -0.12 9.32
C LYS A 94 -18.63 0.28 10.63
N GLU A 95 -19.06 -0.69 11.43
CA GLU A 95 -19.69 -0.42 12.73
C GLU A 95 -18.75 0.28 13.70
N MET A 96 -17.48 -0.11 13.74
CA MET A 96 -16.45 0.53 14.56
C MET A 96 -16.16 1.97 14.14
N LEU A 97 -16.20 2.27 12.83
CA LEU A 97 -15.90 3.61 12.30
C LEU A 97 -17.14 4.52 12.19
N ARG A 98 -18.35 3.94 12.24
CA ARG A 98 -19.62 4.69 12.11
C ARG A 98 -19.74 5.88 13.06
N PRO A 99 -19.32 5.83 14.34
CA PRO A 99 -19.37 7.00 15.23
C PRO A 99 -18.58 8.21 14.74
N PHE A 100 -17.61 8.00 13.83
CA PHE A 100 -16.74 9.03 13.28
C PHE A 100 -17.04 9.37 11.82
N ALA A 101 -18.17 8.90 11.27
CA ALA A 101 -18.47 8.98 9.86
C ALA A 101 -18.39 10.41 9.30
N ASP A 102 -18.95 11.40 10.00
CA ASP A 102 -18.90 12.81 9.57
C ASP A 102 -17.46 13.33 9.48
N LYS A 103 -16.61 12.99 10.44
CA LYS A 103 -15.19 13.41 10.47
C LYS A 103 -14.40 12.76 9.35
N LEU A 104 -14.58 11.46 9.18
CA LEU A 104 -13.92 10.71 8.12
C LEU A 104 -14.39 11.15 6.72
N ALA A 105 -15.60 11.70 6.59
CA ALA A 105 -16.15 12.25 5.36
C ALA A 105 -15.67 13.67 5.04
N THR A 106 -15.11 14.42 5.99
CA THR A 106 -14.63 15.80 5.78
C THR A 106 -13.13 15.92 5.77
N ASP A 107 -12.47 15.21 6.68
CA ASP A 107 -11.05 15.35 6.95
C ASP A 107 -10.36 14.05 6.50
N LYS A 108 -9.33 14.17 5.64
CA LYS A 108 -8.56 13.01 5.16
C LYS A 108 -7.81 12.36 6.34
N LEU A 109 -8.47 11.45 7.03
CA LEU A 109 -8.04 10.87 8.31
C LEU A 109 -7.91 9.35 8.26
N PHE A 110 -8.05 8.73 7.09
CA PHE A 110 -7.95 7.29 6.90
C PHE A 110 -6.81 6.94 5.95
N SER A 111 -6.04 5.89 6.23
CA SER A 111 -4.84 5.55 5.45
C SER A 111 -4.52 4.07 5.55
N PHE A 112 -3.75 3.59 4.59
CA PHE A 112 -3.26 2.22 4.52
C PHE A 112 -1.75 2.20 4.74
N ARG A 113 -1.25 1.08 5.24
CA ARG A 113 0.19 0.82 5.31
C ARG A 113 0.54 -0.60 4.88
N ALA A 114 1.67 -0.73 4.22
CA ALA A 114 2.32 -1.98 3.90
C ALA A 114 3.54 -2.18 4.82
N ILE A 115 3.62 -3.31 5.50
CA ILE A 115 4.68 -3.62 6.46
C ILE A 115 5.47 -4.81 5.95
N LEU A 116 6.71 -4.56 5.52
CA LEU A 116 7.64 -5.59 5.06
C LEU A 116 8.46 -6.05 6.26
N LYS A 117 8.33 -7.33 6.61
CA LYS A 117 9.07 -7.95 7.72
C LYS A 117 10.42 -8.45 7.22
N GLY A 118 11.51 -7.90 7.75
CA GLY A 118 12.87 -8.21 7.30
C GLY A 118 13.84 -8.36 8.47
N GLY A 119 13.99 -9.59 8.98
CA GLY A 119 14.95 -9.89 10.04
C GLY A 119 14.69 -9.09 11.32
N ASP A 120 15.63 -8.22 11.69
CA ASP A 120 15.59 -7.45 12.94
C ASP A 120 14.76 -6.14 12.86
N THR A 121 14.33 -5.73 11.66
CA THR A 121 13.58 -4.47 11.49
C THR A 121 12.45 -4.58 10.47
N ASP A 122 11.29 -4.05 10.83
CA ASP A 122 10.15 -3.90 9.92
C ASP A 122 10.24 -2.58 9.16
N VAL A 123 9.98 -2.62 7.85
CA VAL A 123 9.88 -1.42 7.00
C VAL A 123 8.41 -1.13 6.71
N THR A 124 7.93 0.03 7.16
CA THR A 124 6.53 0.45 6.96
C THR A 124 6.44 1.52 5.88
N TYR A 125 5.57 1.30 4.90
CA TYR A 125 5.22 2.26 3.86
C TYR A 125 3.80 2.72 4.04
N TYR A 126 3.59 4.04 4.00
CA TYR A 126 2.29 4.65 4.19
C TYR A 126 1.71 5.07 2.83
N SER A 127 0.42 4.83 2.63
CA SER A 127 -0.33 5.58 1.63
C SER A 127 -0.54 7.01 2.12
N GLN A 128 -1.06 7.87 1.25
CA GLN A 128 -1.65 9.11 1.71
C GLN A 128 -2.90 8.86 2.57
N ASN A 129 -3.45 9.95 3.11
CA ASN A 129 -4.75 9.92 3.78
C ASN A 129 -5.90 10.14 2.79
N TYR A 130 -7.07 9.61 3.14
CA TYR A 130 -8.28 9.63 2.35
C TYR A 130 -9.48 10.07 3.17
N THR A 131 -10.42 10.67 2.45
CA THR A 131 -11.80 10.85 2.89
C THR A 131 -12.53 9.53 2.73
N VAL A 132 -13.37 9.18 3.70
CA VAL A 132 -14.19 7.97 3.70
C VAL A 132 -15.67 8.35 3.63
N VAL A 133 -16.39 7.70 2.73
CA VAL A 133 -17.84 7.85 2.58
C VAL A 133 -18.54 6.49 2.64
N GLY A 134 -19.86 6.50 2.84
CA GLY A 134 -20.66 5.26 2.86
C GLY A 134 -20.58 4.47 4.17
N LEU A 135 -20.33 5.15 5.28
CA LEU A 135 -20.40 4.60 6.65
C LEU A 135 -21.80 4.70 7.30
N HIS A 136 -22.67 5.57 6.77
CA HIS A 136 -24.06 5.77 7.20
C HIS A 136 -25.01 4.71 6.63
#